data_AF-A0A958XR73-F1
#
_entry.id   AF-A0A958XR73-F1
#
_cell.length_a   1.000
_cell.length_b   1.000
_cell.length_c   1.000
_cell.angle_alpha   90.00
_cell.angle_beta   90.00
_cell.angle_gamma   90.00
#
_symmetry.space_group_name_H-M   'P 1'
#
loop_
_entity.id
_entity.type
_entity.pdbx_description
1 polymer ?
#
loop_
_entity_poly.entity_id
_entity_poly.type
_entity_poly.pdbx_seq_one_letter_code
_entity_poly.pdbx_strand_id
1 'polypeptide(L)'
;MKKIFSLLPLLLTVSLLQAQYNVQFILKEQTTIRHDSIFIVGTFNNWDSLSNKAYLMKPLDGNRKTITLNLGKGPIGYKFHRGSWLKVEKHYNNWEVADRKVFITQDTVLVDSVRAWRDEIFTDKKAALARHPNDSLAIEILATIARIYAFNLDEYNVDSAFHYVQKAIDLQQNSADANATNSPVSLQRLFFLKDIVAALVHSLGNYPKALEIRLENLVLAEKSPDKLAVPYALLALTDEYVAMGDYESSILYCQRADKMLRSIGEASPQKAAFTEWLTSRISESFYNLGKLDSALIYATKQERQIKKTGDPIRKAINDRMLGDIYRAKGDLEAALGHYEKAIENVPGWSGPIIAKSKIGIAKIYQAQNQFGPALKYALEAMHFYQNNQTQIQSWGENTDTYIAEVSPLVAELYMKTGKPDSAYHFLQLSIALKDSLYNRDRIRQFQTLSFNESLRRQQLEQQKKEARQQFENRMKIFGLIAVLIAALLFAIFQIRNNKQKQRANNLLGEQKSALERTLQELKATQSQLIQSEKLASLGELTAGIAHEIQNPLNFVNNFSELSLDLAEELKEELEKDPLDKELLKELMGDLFANQQKINHHGKRASGIVSGMLQHART
;
A
#
# COMPACT_ATOMS: atom_id res chain seq x y z
N MET A 1 -40.75 -81.08 -7.27
CA MET A 1 -40.53 -79.91 -8.14
C MET A 1 -39.53 -78.97 -7.47
N LYS A 2 -38.47 -78.63 -8.22
CA LYS A 2 -37.56 -77.46 -8.15
C LYS A 2 -36.71 -77.22 -6.89
N LYS A 3 -35.42 -77.59 -7.04
CA LYS A 3 -34.24 -76.99 -6.41
C LYS A 3 -34.11 -75.51 -6.83
N ILE A 4 -33.72 -74.63 -5.91
CA ILE A 4 -33.17 -73.31 -6.24
C ILE A 4 -31.81 -73.19 -5.52
N PHE A 5 -30.74 -73.20 -6.32
CA PHE A 5 -29.40 -72.78 -5.95
C PHE A 5 -29.37 -71.24 -5.86
N SER A 6 -28.70 -70.69 -4.85
CA SER A 6 -28.24 -69.29 -4.88
C SER A 6 -26.72 -69.26 -4.73
N LEU A 7 -26.08 -68.62 -5.71
CA LEU A 7 -24.64 -68.41 -5.83
C LEU A 7 -24.19 -67.27 -4.91
N LEU A 8 -23.05 -67.47 -4.23
CA LEU A 8 -22.29 -66.44 -3.52
C LEU A 8 -21.24 -65.86 -4.49
N PRO A 9 -21.10 -64.54 -4.67
CA PRO A 9 -19.99 -63.98 -5.44
C PRO A 9 -18.77 -63.72 -4.52
N LEU A 10 -17.64 -64.25 -4.95
CA LEU A 10 -16.30 -64.08 -4.40
C LEU A 10 -15.80 -62.65 -4.76
N LEU A 11 -15.62 -61.76 -3.78
CA LEU A 11 -15.01 -60.45 -3.98
C LEU A 11 -13.48 -60.60 -4.01
N LEU A 12 -12.90 -60.58 -5.21
CA LEU A 12 -11.47 -60.42 -5.44
C LEU A 12 -11.05 -58.97 -5.12
N THR A 13 -10.29 -58.77 -4.06
CA THR A 13 -9.60 -57.50 -3.80
C THR A 13 -8.38 -57.39 -4.71
N VAL A 14 -8.47 -56.56 -5.76
CA VAL A 14 -7.30 -56.13 -6.54
C VAL A 14 -6.54 -55.09 -5.70
N SER A 15 -5.42 -55.50 -5.11
CA SER A 15 -4.45 -54.57 -4.53
C SER A 15 -3.73 -53.84 -5.67
N LEU A 16 -4.04 -52.56 -5.87
CA LEU A 16 -3.27 -51.66 -6.72
C LEU A 16 -1.83 -51.56 -6.18
N LEU A 17 -0.88 -52.20 -6.86
CA LEU A 17 0.56 -52.00 -6.64
C LEU A 17 0.90 -50.56 -7.04
N GLN A 18 1.04 -49.67 -6.05
CA GLN A 18 1.57 -48.34 -6.27
C GLN A 18 3.05 -48.44 -6.63
N ALA A 19 3.48 -47.71 -7.66
CA ALA A 19 4.89 -47.62 -8.03
C ALA A 19 5.72 -47.11 -6.84
N GLN A 20 6.81 -47.82 -6.58
CA GLN A 20 7.68 -47.70 -5.42
C GLN A 20 9.08 -47.31 -5.93
N TYR A 21 9.63 -46.20 -5.43
CA TYR A 21 10.89 -45.60 -5.89
C TYR A 21 11.96 -45.67 -4.82
N ASN A 22 13.20 -45.90 -5.22
CA ASN A 22 14.36 -45.83 -4.33
C ASN A 22 14.73 -44.37 -4.08
N VAL A 23 14.48 -43.92 -2.86
CA VAL A 23 14.85 -42.58 -2.41
C VAL A 23 16.02 -42.68 -1.45
N GLN A 24 17.20 -42.24 -1.89
CA GLN A 24 18.40 -42.19 -1.07
C GLN A 24 18.50 -40.82 -0.40
N PHE A 25 18.54 -40.82 0.92
CA PHE A 25 18.84 -39.65 1.72
C PHE A 25 20.31 -39.67 2.10
N ILE A 26 20.98 -38.54 1.98
CA ILE A 26 22.37 -38.32 2.38
C ILE A 26 22.38 -37.10 3.30
N LEU A 27 22.83 -37.29 4.54
CA LEU A 27 22.95 -36.23 5.52
C LEU A 27 24.42 -35.90 5.74
N LYS A 28 24.78 -34.62 5.69
CA LYS A 28 26.08 -34.06 6.09
C LYS A 28 25.97 -33.42 7.48
N GLU A 29 26.63 -33.99 8.48
CA GLU A 29 26.72 -33.38 9.80
C GLU A 29 27.78 -32.27 9.82
N GLN A 30 27.36 -31.02 10.04
CA GLN A 30 28.25 -29.86 10.19
C GLN A 30 28.44 -29.44 11.65
N THR A 31 28.13 -30.36 12.57
CA THR A 31 28.22 -30.22 14.03
C THR A 31 29.61 -30.55 14.55
N THR A 32 29.91 -30.15 15.79
CA THR A 32 31.20 -30.45 16.42
C THR A 32 31.31 -31.87 16.90
N ILE A 33 30.22 -32.40 17.44
CA ILE A 33 30.12 -33.79 17.86
C ILE A 33 29.58 -34.58 16.68
N ARG A 34 30.20 -35.75 16.43
CA ARG A 34 29.72 -36.72 15.45
C ARG A 34 28.83 -37.72 16.16
N HIS A 35 27.71 -38.05 15.55
CA HIS A 35 26.73 -38.92 16.18
C HIS A 35 26.65 -40.25 15.47
N ASP A 36 26.61 -41.34 16.22
CA ASP A 36 26.42 -42.65 15.60
C ASP A 36 24.97 -42.85 15.15
N SER A 37 24.02 -42.35 15.95
CA SER A 37 22.59 -42.56 15.75
C SER A 37 21.86 -41.32 15.26
N ILE A 38 21.61 -41.25 13.95
CA ILE A 38 20.72 -40.25 13.35
C ILE A 38 19.64 -40.98 12.57
N PHE A 39 18.40 -40.57 12.78
CA PHE A 39 17.25 -41.14 12.15
C PHE A 39 16.61 -40.11 11.22
N ILE A 40 16.11 -40.58 10.09
CA ILE A 40 15.22 -39.80 9.24
C ILE A 40 13.77 -40.06 9.65
N VAL A 41 12.97 -39.01 9.71
CA VAL A 41 11.55 -39.09 10.06
C VAL A 41 10.74 -38.23 9.11
N GLY A 42 9.51 -38.63 8.83
CA GLY A 42 8.71 -37.96 7.84
C GLY A 42 7.32 -38.56 7.65
N THR A 43 6.63 -38.10 6.61
CA THR A 43 5.29 -38.59 6.29
C THR A 43 5.23 -40.10 6.06
N PHE A 44 6.32 -40.70 5.57
CA PHE A 44 6.43 -42.14 5.30
C PHE A 44 6.54 -43.01 6.56
N ASN A 45 6.85 -42.44 7.72
CA ASN A 45 6.84 -43.15 9.00
C ASN A 45 5.93 -42.48 10.03
N ASN A 46 4.95 -41.69 9.55
CA ASN A 46 4.02 -40.93 10.37
C ASN A 46 4.71 -40.06 11.44
N TRP A 47 5.83 -39.42 11.07
CA TRP A 47 6.61 -38.57 11.97
C TRP A 47 7.01 -39.29 13.28
N ASP A 48 7.46 -40.53 13.15
CA ASP A 48 7.92 -41.36 14.26
C ASP A 48 8.86 -40.54 15.17
N SER A 49 8.57 -40.56 16.47
CA SER A 49 9.29 -39.75 17.46
C SER A 49 10.37 -40.54 18.19
N LEU A 50 10.53 -41.83 17.87
CA LEU A 50 11.36 -42.76 18.60
C LEU A 50 12.59 -43.20 17.78
N SER A 51 13.54 -43.84 18.46
CA SER A 51 14.76 -44.43 17.89
C SER A 51 14.49 -45.68 17.03
N ASN A 52 13.67 -45.54 16.00
CA ASN A 52 13.28 -46.65 15.13
C ASN A 52 14.43 -47.03 14.19
N LYS A 53 15.04 -48.19 14.45
CA LYS A 53 16.20 -48.69 13.70
C LYS A 53 15.95 -48.87 12.20
N ALA A 54 14.69 -49.01 11.77
CA ALA A 54 14.35 -49.06 10.35
C ALA A 54 14.71 -47.78 9.59
N TYR A 55 14.77 -46.65 10.30
CA TYR A 55 15.07 -45.34 9.73
C TYR A 55 16.42 -44.76 10.19
N LEU A 56 17.26 -45.60 10.81
CA LEU A 56 18.61 -45.25 11.22
C LEU A 56 19.51 -45.08 10.00
N MET A 57 20.12 -43.91 9.87
CA MET A 57 21.08 -43.62 8.81
C MET A 57 22.41 -44.30 9.07
N LYS A 58 22.97 -44.92 8.03
CA LYS A 58 24.26 -45.63 8.07
C LYS A 58 25.40 -44.69 7.67
N PRO A 59 26.63 -44.89 8.17
CA PRO A 59 27.79 -44.15 7.68
C PRO A 59 27.95 -44.28 6.15
N LEU A 60 28.25 -43.19 5.46
CA LEU A 60 28.57 -43.18 4.03
C LEU A 60 30.08 -42.93 3.85
N ASP A 61 30.55 -41.71 4.20
CA ASP A 61 31.95 -41.30 4.16
C ASP A 61 32.17 -39.96 4.90
N GLY A 62 33.36 -39.73 5.44
CA GLY A 62 33.70 -38.48 6.12
C GLY A 62 32.70 -38.10 7.23
N ASN A 63 31.94 -37.03 7.01
CA ASN A 63 30.86 -36.56 7.90
C ASN A 63 29.45 -36.81 7.34
N ARG A 64 29.32 -37.74 6.40
CA ARG A 64 28.07 -38.07 5.72
C ARG A 64 27.50 -39.41 6.17
N LYS A 65 26.17 -39.45 6.28
CA LYS A 65 25.39 -40.67 6.51
C LYS A 65 24.33 -40.83 5.45
N THR A 66 23.86 -42.03 5.23
CA THR A 66 22.85 -42.34 4.22
C THR A 66 21.82 -43.36 4.66
N ILE A 67 20.64 -43.29 4.07
CA ILE A 67 19.64 -44.35 4.09
C ILE A 67 18.89 -44.35 2.76
N THR A 68 18.59 -45.53 2.24
CA THR A 68 17.72 -45.68 1.05
C THR A 68 16.41 -46.28 1.50
N LEU A 69 15.31 -45.58 1.21
CA LEU A 69 13.95 -45.99 1.51
C LEU A 69 13.20 -46.24 0.21
N ASN A 70 12.31 -47.23 0.20
CA ASN A 70 11.41 -47.47 -0.91
C ASN A 70 10.08 -46.75 -0.66
N LEU A 71 9.82 -45.66 -1.40
CA LEU A 71 8.71 -44.74 -1.16
C LEU A 71 7.78 -44.67 -2.37
N GLY A 72 6.47 -44.57 -2.12
CA GLY A 72 5.48 -44.41 -3.18
C GLY A 72 5.56 -43.06 -3.88
N LYS A 73 5.00 -42.97 -5.09
CA LYS A 73 4.80 -41.69 -5.79
C LYS A 73 4.00 -40.70 -4.92
N GLY A 74 4.49 -39.47 -4.76
CA GLY A 74 3.75 -38.42 -4.09
C GLY A 74 4.59 -37.48 -3.22
N PRO A 75 3.93 -36.54 -2.52
CA PRO A 75 4.62 -35.60 -1.65
C PRO A 75 5.09 -36.30 -0.37
N ILE A 76 6.34 -36.08 -0.01
CA ILE A 76 6.91 -36.45 1.27
C ILE A 76 7.37 -35.21 2.04
N GLY A 77 7.15 -35.22 3.35
CA GLY A 77 7.75 -34.28 4.29
C GLY A 77 8.75 -35.04 5.16
N TYR A 78 9.93 -34.48 5.47
CA TYR A 78 10.91 -35.15 6.33
C TYR A 78 11.87 -34.21 7.08
N LYS A 79 12.50 -34.78 8.13
CA LYS A 79 13.47 -34.17 9.05
C LYS A 79 14.44 -35.22 9.61
N PHE A 80 15.45 -34.74 10.35
CA PHE A 80 16.42 -35.57 11.06
C PHE A 80 16.37 -35.34 12.57
N HIS A 81 16.51 -36.42 13.34
CA HIS A 81 16.63 -36.38 14.80
C HIS A 81 17.57 -37.47 15.33
N ARG A 82 18.01 -37.35 16.58
CA ARG A 82 18.87 -38.34 17.25
C ARG A 82 18.13 -39.27 18.22
N GLY A 83 16.91 -39.65 17.86
CA GLY A 83 16.09 -40.64 18.59
C GLY A 83 14.96 -40.05 19.43
N SER A 84 14.81 -38.72 19.44
CA SER A 84 13.63 -38.04 19.95
C SER A 84 13.50 -36.63 19.39
N TRP A 85 12.30 -36.04 19.47
CA TRP A 85 12.06 -34.63 19.13
C TRP A 85 12.77 -33.63 20.04
N LEU A 86 13.28 -34.08 21.20
CA LEU A 86 14.16 -33.28 22.05
C LEU A 86 15.59 -33.18 21.48
N LYS A 87 15.93 -34.04 20.52
CA LYS A 87 17.23 -34.10 19.84
C LYS A 87 17.11 -33.90 18.31
N VAL A 88 16.17 -33.05 17.91
CA VAL A 88 15.91 -32.70 16.51
C VAL A 88 16.90 -31.65 16.00
N GLU A 89 17.12 -31.63 14.69
CA GLU A 89 17.92 -30.61 14.03
C GLU A 89 17.38 -29.17 14.25
N LYS A 90 18.30 -28.21 14.32
CA LYS A 90 18.03 -26.78 14.51
C LYS A 90 18.89 -25.91 13.59
N HIS A 91 18.40 -24.70 13.33
CA HIS A 91 19.27 -23.63 12.80
C HIS A 91 20.20 -23.08 13.90
N TYR A 92 21.29 -22.41 13.50
CA TYR A 92 22.22 -21.77 14.46
C TYR A 92 21.56 -20.68 15.31
N ASN A 93 20.46 -20.08 14.84
CA ASN A 93 19.64 -19.10 15.58
C ASN A 93 18.55 -19.76 16.46
N ASN A 94 18.58 -21.09 16.62
CA ASN A 94 17.61 -21.91 17.36
C ASN A 94 16.20 -21.95 16.78
N TRP A 95 15.97 -21.42 15.57
CA TRP A 95 14.71 -21.63 14.86
C TRP A 95 14.56 -23.10 14.46
N GLU A 96 13.31 -23.55 14.43
CA GLU A 96 12.96 -24.85 13.88
C GLU A 96 13.43 -24.91 12.42
N VAL A 97 14.14 -25.98 12.05
CA VAL A 97 14.30 -26.29 10.62
C VAL A 97 12.91 -26.65 10.11
N ALA A 98 12.45 -26.01 9.03
CA ALA A 98 11.16 -26.35 8.45
C ALA A 98 11.18 -27.79 7.91
N ASP A 99 10.01 -28.44 7.87
CA ASP A 99 9.88 -29.76 7.24
C ASP A 99 10.32 -29.66 5.78
N ARG A 100 11.27 -30.49 5.38
CA ARG A 100 11.69 -30.55 3.98
C ARG A 100 10.58 -31.23 3.20
N LYS A 101 10.08 -30.60 2.13
CA LYS A 101 9.00 -31.13 1.30
C LYS A 101 9.53 -31.43 -0.10
N VAL A 102 9.35 -32.66 -0.56
CA VAL A 102 9.78 -33.14 -1.88
C VAL A 102 8.67 -33.96 -2.50
N PHE A 103 8.49 -33.88 -3.82
CA PHE A 103 7.52 -34.70 -4.55
C PHE A 103 8.26 -35.82 -5.30
N ILE A 104 7.98 -37.08 -4.95
CA ILE A 104 8.66 -38.25 -5.51
C ILE A 104 7.92 -38.71 -6.78
N THR A 105 8.63 -38.73 -7.90
CA THR A 105 8.15 -39.26 -9.20
C THR A 105 9.08 -40.30 -9.82
N GLN A 106 10.29 -40.46 -9.28
CA GLN A 106 11.35 -41.35 -9.77
C GLN A 106 12.35 -41.62 -8.64
N ASP A 107 13.26 -42.57 -8.86
CA ASP A 107 14.40 -42.79 -7.98
C ASP A 107 15.17 -41.48 -7.80
N THR A 108 15.44 -41.10 -6.54
CA THR A 108 15.89 -39.74 -6.19
C THR A 108 16.97 -39.81 -5.11
N VAL A 109 17.98 -38.95 -5.22
CA VAL A 109 19.00 -38.74 -4.18
C VAL A 109 18.82 -37.35 -3.57
N LEU A 110 18.65 -37.27 -2.26
CA LEU A 110 18.46 -36.04 -1.51
C LEU A 110 19.66 -35.82 -0.60
N VAL A 111 20.29 -34.64 -0.67
CA VAL A 111 21.48 -34.31 0.10
C VAL A 111 21.21 -33.11 1.00
N ASP A 112 21.34 -33.32 2.31
CA ASP A 112 21.03 -32.32 3.32
C ASP A 112 22.20 -32.05 4.25
N SER A 113 22.13 -30.96 5.00
CA SER A 113 23.08 -30.66 6.07
C SER A 113 22.36 -30.30 7.36
N VAL A 114 22.82 -30.90 8.47
CA VAL A 114 22.39 -30.53 9.83
C VAL A 114 23.49 -29.69 10.46
N ARG A 115 23.12 -28.50 10.91
CA ARG A 115 24.04 -27.48 11.41
C ARG A 115 24.16 -27.46 12.94
N ALA A 116 23.10 -27.84 13.64
CA ALA A 116 23.05 -27.92 15.10
C ALA A 116 21.97 -28.92 15.53
N TRP A 117 22.14 -29.49 16.72
CA TRP A 117 21.13 -30.28 17.41
C TRP A 117 20.51 -29.52 18.57
N ARG A 118 19.22 -29.76 18.85
CA ARG A 118 18.48 -29.11 19.94
C ARG A 118 19.09 -29.32 21.33
N ASP A 119 19.72 -30.45 21.57
CA ASP A 119 20.29 -30.83 22.87
C ASP A 119 21.80 -30.57 23.00
N GLU A 120 22.46 -30.09 21.94
CA GLU A 120 23.90 -29.74 21.94
C GLU A 120 24.16 -28.27 21.61
N ILE A 121 23.17 -27.45 21.93
CA ILE A 121 23.08 -26.05 21.55
C ILE A 121 24.36 -25.27 21.91
N PHE A 122 24.94 -25.44 23.10
CA PHE A 122 26.11 -24.64 23.51
C PHE A 122 27.40 -25.07 22.81
N THR A 123 27.64 -26.38 22.67
CA THR A 123 28.86 -26.91 22.08
C THR A 123 28.95 -26.54 20.60
N ASP A 124 27.88 -26.80 19.85
CA ASP A 124 27.83 -26.50 18.42
C ASP A 124 27.87 -24.98 18.15
N LYS A 125 27.25 -24.16 19.02
CA LYS A 125 27.26 -22.70 18.87
C LYS A 125 28.61 -22.07 19.23
N LYS A 126 29.28 -22.50 20.31
CA LYS A 126 30.62 -22.01 20.65
C LYS A 126 31.62 -22.33 19.54
N ALA A 127 31.51 -23.51 18.94
CA ALA A 127 32.35 -23.89 17.81
C ALA A 127 31.99 -23.20 16.49
N ALA A 128 30.70 -22.89 16.27
CA ALA A 128 30.29 -22.05 15.14
C ALA A 128 30.82 -20.62 15.29
N LEU A 129 30.75 -20.05 16.49
CA LEU A 129 31.32 -18.73 16.81
C LEU A 129 32.83 -18.70 16.63
N ALA A 130 33.55 -19.77 16.98
CA ALA A 130 34.99 -19.87 16.73
C ALA A 130 35.34 -19.89 15.22
N ARG A 131 34.48 -20.47 14.38
CA ARG A 131 34.63 -20.49 12.92
C ARG A 131 34.24 -19.18 12.25
N HIS A 132 33.32 -18.44 12.86
CA HIS A 132 32.75 -17.19 12.36
C HIS A 132 32.80 -16.12 13.46
N PRO A 133 33.97 -15.58 13.84
CA PRO A 133 34.07 -14.74 15.04
C PRO A 133 33.52 -13.32 14.86
N ASN A 134 33.52 -12.79 13.63
CA ASN A 134 33.33 -11.35 13.36
C ASN A 134 32.31 -11.04 12.25
N ASP A 135 31.47 -12.00 11.85
CA ASP A 135 30.47 -11.79 10.79
C ASP A 135 29.04 -11.63 11.35
N SER A 136 28.09 -11.37 10.46
CA SER A 136 26.66 -11.27 10.78
C SER A 136 26.09 -12.52 11.47
N LEU A 137 26.65 -13.71 11.21
CA LEU A 137 26.23 -14.97 11.81
C LEU A 137 26.69 -15.06 13.28
N ALA A 138 27.87 -14.51 13.59
CA ALA A 138 28.38 -14.39 14.96
C ALA A 138 27.38 -13.66 15.87
N ILE A 139 26.80 -12.56 15.39
CA ILE A 139 25.82 -11.75 16.13
C ILE A 139 24.58 -12.58 16.47
N GLU A 140 24.04 -13.33 15.50
CA GLU A 140 22.87 -14.19 15.71
C GLU A 140 23.16 -15.34 16.67
N ILE A 141 24.38 -15.92 16.61
CA ILE A 141 24.82 -16.95 17.53
C ILE A 141 24.93 -16.39 18.96
N LEU A 142 25.59 -15.24 19.13
CA LEU A 142 25.75 -14.58 20.42
C LEU A 142 24.40 -14.21 21.04
N ALA A 143 23.49 -13.62 20.25
CA ALA A 143 22.12 -13.30 20.68
C ALA A 143 21.37 -14.55 21.15
N THR A 144 21.54 -15.66 20.43
CA THR A 144 20.91 -16.93 20.78
C THR A 144 21.47 -17.50 22.07
N ILE A 145 22.79 -17.51 22.25
CA ILE A 145 23.44 -17.95 23.50
C ILE A 145 22.95 -17.09 24.67
N ALA A 146 22.94 -15.77 24.50
CA ALA A 146 22.46 -14.85 25.53
C ALA A 146 21.01 -15.14 25.93
N ARG A 147 20.12 -15.35 24.96
CA ARG A 147 18.71 -15.69 25.22
C ARG A 147 18.53 -17.00 25.98
N ILE A 148 19.39 -17.99 25.74
CA ILE A 148 19.32 -19.27 26.46
C ILE A 148 19.77 -19.09 27.90
N TYR A 149 20.90 -18.40 28.13
CA TYR A 149 21.31 -18.03 29.49
C TYR A 149 20.28 -17.13 30.19
N ALA A 150 19.51 -16.33 29.44
CA ALA A 150 18.49 -15.44 30.02
C ALA A 150 17.18 -16.16 30.38
N PHE A 151 16.73 -17.14 29.60
CA PHE A 151 15.35 -17.65 29.70
C PHE A 151 15.19 -19.17 29.65
N ASN A 152 16.28 -19.93 29.57
CA ASN A 152 16.22 -21.38 29.76
C ASN A 152 16.50 -21.70 31.22
N LEU A 153 15.57 -22.41 31.88
CA LEU A 153 15.67 -22.74 33.30
C LEU A 153 16.95 -23.51 33.66
N ASP A 154 17.27 -24.54 32.87
CA ASP A 154 18.38 -25.46 33.18
C ASP A 154 19.75 -24.78 33.02
N GLU A 155 19.78 -23.69 32.25
CA GLU A 155 20.99 -23.01 31.80
C GLU A 155 20.99 -21.54 32.24
N TYR A 156 20.09 -21.14 33.13
CA TYR A 156 19.91 -19.74 33.49
C TYR A 156 21.17 -19.19 34.17
N ASN A 157 21.73 -18.12 33.61
CA ASN A 157 22.86 -17.39 34.19
C ASN A 157 22.84 -15.95 33.69
N VAL A 158 22.43 -15.02 34.56
CA VAL A 158 22.26 -13.61 34.22
C VAL A 158 23.55 -12.93 33.75
N ASP A 159 24.69 -13.21 34.39
CA ASP A 159 25.98 -12.61 34.04
C ASP A 159 26.45 -13.06 32.66
N SER A 160 26.29 -14.35 32.35
CA SER A 160 26.60 -14.91 31.04
C SER A 160 25.67 -14.33 29.97
N ALA A 161 24.37 -14.20 30.28
CA ALA A 161 23.41 -13.57 29.38
C ALA A 161 23.83 -12.14 29.03
N PHE A 162 24.17 -11.32 30.03
CA PHE A 162 24.68 -9.96 29.84
C PHE A 162 26.00 -9.93 29.05
N HIS A 163 26.94 -10.82 29.37
CA HIS A 163 28.22 -10.91 28.66
C HIS A 163 28.02 -11.17 27.16
N TYR A 164 27.21 -12.17 26.81
CA TYR A 164 27.01 -12.54 25.41
C TYR A 164 26.15 -11.53 24.64
N VAL A 165 25.11 -10.94 25.25
CA VAL A 165 24.29 -9.92 24.59
C VAL A 165 25.08 -8.63 24.38
N GLN A 166 25.91 -8.23 25.35
CA GLN A 166 26.76 -7.04 25.20
C GLN A 166 27.78 -7.25 24.09
N LYS A 167 28.44 -8.42 24.05
CA LYS A 167 29.34 -8.76 22.95
C LYS A 167 28.64 -8.74 21.58
N ALA A 168 27.38 -9.16 21.51
CA ALA A 168 26.60 -9.07 20.28
C ALA A 168 26.26 -7.63 19.88
N ILE A 169 25.93 -6.77 20.85
CA ILE A 169 25.65 -5.35 20.63
C ILE A 169 26.92 -4.64 20.15
N ASP A 170 28.06 -4.87 20.82
CA ASP A 170 29.35 -4.28 20.45
C ASP A 170 29.76 -4.70 19.04
N LEU A 171 29.58 -5.99 18.70
CA LEU A 171 29.85 -6.48 17.35
C LEU A 171 28.90 -5.88 16.31
N GLN A 172 27.61 -5.76 16.63
CA GLN A 172 26.63 -5.12 15.75
C GLN A 172 26.96 -3.64 15.50
N GLN A 173 27.42 -2.91 16.52
CA GLN A 173 27.82 -1.50 16.43
C GLN A 173 29.15 -1.30 15.69
N ASN A 174 30.06 -2.28 15.73
CA ASN A 174 31.38 -2.20 15.09
C ASN A 174 31.46 -2.87 13.70
N SER A 175 30.39 -3.55 13.26
CA SER A 175 30.35 -4.25 11.96
C SER A 175 30.35 -3.26 10.78
N ALA A 176 30.80 -3.70 9.59
CA ALA A 176 30.67 -2.88 8.38
C ALA A 176 29.20 -2.55 8.04
N ASP A 177 28.26 -3.43 8.43
CA ASP A 177 26.81 -3.21 8.37
C ASP A 177 26.33 -2.12 9.36
N ALA A 178 27.13 -1.80 10.39
CA ALA A 178 26.89 -0.68 11.29
C ALA A 178 27.06 0.66 10.57
N ASN A 179 27.94 0.75 9.57
CA ASN A 179 28.06 1.97 8.74
C ASN A 179 26.82 2.18 7.85
N ALA A 180 26.02 1.13 7.63
CA ALA A 180 24.65 1.18 7.11
C ALA A 180 23.63 1.19 8.27
N THR A 181 23.83 2.05 9.27
CA THR A 181 23.06 2.22 10.54
C THR A 181 21.52 2.19 10.41
N ASN A 182 20.96 2.32 9.20
CA ASN A 182 19.52 2.31 8.92
C ASN A 182 19.04 1.12 8.08
N SER A 183 19.87 0.10 7.84
CA SER A 183 19.39 -1.13 7.18
C SER A 183 18.32 -1.79 8.08
N PRO A 184 17.15 -2.16 7.52
CA PRO A 184 16.10 -2.87 8.25
C PRO A 184 16.56 -4.04 9.12
N VAL A 185 17.51 -4.82 8.60
CA VAL A 185 18.05 -6.01 9.28
C VAL A 185 18.88 -5.61 10.50
N SER A 186 19.68 -4.55 10.37
CA SER A 186 20.52 -4.00 11.46
C SER A 186 19.65 -3.46 12.60
N LEU A 187 18.62 -2.69 12.27
CA LEU A 187 17.65 -2.14 13.24
C LEU A 187 16.91 -3.26 13.97
N GLN A 188 16.46 -4.29 13.23
CA GLN A 188 15.76 -5.43 13.80
C GLN A 188 16.65 -6.26 14.74
N ARG A 189 17.92 -6.49 14.39
CA ARG A 189 18.86 -7.19 15.28
C ARG A 189 19.12 -6.39 16.56
N LEU A 190 19.40 -5.09 16.43
CA LEU A 190 19.64 -4.23 17.58
C LEU A 190 18.42 -4.18 18.50
N PHE A 191 17.21 -4.11 17.92
CA PHE A 191 15.95 -4.18 18.65
C PHE A 191 15.87 -5.44 19.54
N PHE A 192 16.09 -6.62 18.95
CA PHE A 192 16.02 -7.88 19.70
C PHE A 192 17.11 -8.00 20.77
N LEU A 193 18.34 -7.56 20.49
CA LEU A 193 19.43 -7.56 21.45
C LEU A 193 19.11 -6.69 22.67
N LYS A 194 18.65 -5.46 22.42
CA LYS A 194 18.24 -4.54 23.49
C LYS A 194 17.03 -5.04 24.28
N ASP A 195 16.11 -5.77 23.64
CA ASP A 195 14.97 -6.34 24.34
C ASP A 195 15.38 -7.45 25.33
N ILE A 196 16.37 -8.28 24.98
CA ILE A 196 16.98 -9.24 25.92
C ILE A 196 17.55 -8.50 27.13
N VAL A 197 18.30 -7.41 26.90
CA VAL A 197 18.85 -6.59 28.00
C VAL A 197 17.74 -6.04 28.87
N ALA A 198 16.69 -5.46 28.28
CA ALA A 198 15.56 -4.90 29.03
C ALA A 198 14.86 -5.96 29.89
N ALA A 199 14.61 -7.15 29.36
CA ALA A 199 13.98 -8.24 30.08
C ALA A 199 14.84 -8.79 31.23
N LEU A 200 16.18 -8.85 31.06
CA LEU A 200 17.10 -9.20 32.15
C LEU A 200 17.11 -8.12 33.25
N VAL A 201 17.15 -6.85 32.86
CA VAL A 201 17.10 -5.72 33.81
C VAL A 201 15.77 -5.70 34.57
N HIS A 202 14.66 -6.03 33.90
CA HIS A 202 13.35 -6.21 34.51
C HIS A 202 13.34 -7.37 35.52
N SER A 203 13.89 -8.53 35.19
CA SER A 203 13.92 -9.69 36.11
C SER A 203 14.79 -9.44 37.34
N LEU A 204 15.74 -8.51 37.25
CA LEU A 204 16.51 -7.98 38.38
C LEU A 204 15.80 -6.85 39.15
N GLY A 205 14.58 -6.49 38.77
CA GLY A 205 13.73 -5.53 39.46
C GLY A 205 14.09 -4.06 39.21
N ASN A 206 14.92 -3.75 38.20
CA ASN A 206 15.27 -2.38 37.83
C ASN A 206 14.36 -1.85 36.70
N TYR A 207 13.07 -1.68 37.02
CA TYR A 207 12.05 -1.24 36.07
C TYR A 207 12.32 0.09 35.38
N PRO A 208 12.88 1.13 36.04
CA PRO A 208 13.21 2.37 35.34
C PRO A 208 14.26 2.17 34.24
N LYS A 209 15.30 1.37 34.49
CA LYS A 209 16.32 1.10 33.47
C LYS A 209 15.79 0.21 32.34
N ALA A 210 14.93 -0.76 32.66
CA ALA A 210 14.24 -1.55 31.65
C ALA A 210 13.33 -0.66 30.78
N LEU A 211 12.58 0.27 31.38
CA LEU A 211 11.73 1.23 30.67
C LEU A 211 12.56 2.11 29.73
N GLU A 212 13.69 2.65 30.17
CA GLU A 212 14.60 3.44 29.34
C GLU A 212 14.98 2.68 28.05
N ILE A 213 15.44 1.44 28.20
CA ILE A 213 15.85 0.59 27.07
C ILE A 213 14.66 0.25 26.17
N ARG A 214 13.48 -0.04 26.73
CA ARG A 214 12.28 -0.33 25.94
C ARG A 214 11.75 0.90 25.19
N LEU A 215 11.89 2.10 25.74
CA LEU A 215 11.57 3.34 25.05
C LEU A 215 12.53 3.59 23.88
N GLU A 216 13.82 3.33 24.05
CA GLU A 216 14.78 3.34 22.93
C GLU A 216 14.40 2.30 21.86
N ASN A 217 14.00 1.10 22.28
CA ASN A 217 13.52 0.05 21.39
C ASN A 217 12.26 0.44 20.62
N LEU A 218 11.34 1.19 21.23
CA LEU A 218 10.19 1.74 20.53
C LEU A 218 10.62 2.66 19.37
N VAL A 219 11.65 3.50 19.58
CA VAL A 219 12.22 4.34 18.51
C VAL A 219 12.80 3.50 17.37
N LEU A 220 13.48 2.39 17.69
CA LEU A 220 14.02 1.47 16.69
C LEU A 220 12.89 0.75 15.92
N ALA A 221 11.86 0.31 16.63
CA ALA A 221 10.69 -0.34 16.05
C ALA A 221 9.94 0.59 15.09
N GLU A 222 9.81 1.89 15.43
CA GLU A 222 9.18 2.90 14.56
C GLU A 222 9.91 3.10 13.22
N LYS A 223 11.19 2.73 13.14
CA LYS A 223 12.01 2.78 11.91
C LYS A 223 12.05 1.44 11.16
N SER A 224 11.57 0.37 11.77
CA SER A 224 11.57 -0.98 11.16
C SER A 224 10.48 -1.10 10.10
N PRO A 225 10.74 -1.76 8.96
CA PRO A 225 9.67 -2.10 8.00
C PRO A 225 8.76 -3.23 8.50
N ASP A 226 9.15 -3.94 9.57
CA ASP A 226 8.31 -4.98 10.17
C ASP A 226 7.11 -4.34 10.91
N LYS A 227 5.91 -4.55 10.36
CA LYS A 227 4.65 -4.03 10.91
C LYS A 227 4.33 -4.57 12.31
N LEU A 228 4.96 -5.67 12.73
CA LEU A 228 4.77 -6.27 14.06
C LEU A 228 5.76 -5.74 15.10
N ALA A 229 6.83 -5.04 14.71
CA ALA A 229 7.85 -4.53 15.63
C ALA A 229 7.28 -3.48 16.60
N VAL A 230 6.50 -2.51 16.10
CA VAL A 230 5.91 -1.47 16.96
C VAL A 230 4.87 -2.05 17.93
N PRO A 231 3.89 -2.88 17.49
CA PRO A 231 2.99 -3.56 18.43
C PRO A 231 3.73 -4.31 19.54
N TYR A 232 4.78 -5.06 19.20
CA TYR A 232 5.57 -5.77 20.19
C TYR A 232 6.26 -4.81 21.18
N ALA A 233 6.93 -3.76 20.68
CA ALA A 233 7.59 -2.76 21.54
C ALA A 233 6.61 -2.04 22.48
N LEU A 234 5.40 -1.76 22.02
CA LEU A 234 4.35 -1.16 22.85
C LEU A 234 3.87 -2.12 23.94
N LEU A 235 3.73 -3.41 23.65
CA LEU A 235 3.33 -4.41 24.65
C LEU A 235 4.45 -4.70 25.66
N ALA A 236 5.70 -4.76 25.19
CA ALA A 236 6.89 -4.85 26.01
C ALA A 236 6.96 -3.74 27.09
N LEU A 237 6.59 -2.50 26.74
CA LEU A 237 6.52 -1.41 27.72
C LEU A 237 5.52 -1.67 28.84
N THR A 238 4.44 -2.42 28.59
CA THR A 238 3.37 -2.64 29.57
C THR A 238 3.84 -3.40 30.80
N ASP A 239 4.85 -4.27 30.67
CA ASP A 239 5.41 -4.99 31.82
C ASP A 239 6.06 -4.00 32.82
N GLU A 240 6.73 -2.94 32.32
CA GLU A 240 7.36 -1.93 33.17
C GLU A 240 6.34 -1.01 33.84
N TYR A 241 5.30 -0.62 33.10
CA TYR A 241 4.21 0.19 33.65
C TYR A 241 3.40 -0.58 34.69
N VAL A 242 3.11 -1.87 34.47
CA VAL A 242 2.44 -2.74 35.44
C VAL A 242 3.30 -2.94 36.70
N ALA A 243 4.60 -3.21 36.54
CA ALA A 243 5.51 -3.39 37.67
C ALA A 243 5.62 -2.13 38.55
N MET A 244 5.50 -0.94 37.96
CA MET A 244 5.51 0.34 38.67
C MET A 244 4.12 0.83 39.09
N GLY A 245 3.07 0.04 38.87
CA GLY A 245 1.69 0.35 39.28
C GLY A 245 0.96 1.40 38.42
N ASP A 246 1.51 1.78 37.27
CA ASP A 246 0.88 2.69 36.31
C ASP A 246 0.04 1.91 35.28
N TYR A 247 -1.10 1.43 35.76
CA TYR A 247 -2.05 0.63 34.98
C TYR A 247 -2.75 1.44 33.87
N GLU A 248 -2.85 2.76 34.02
CA GLU A 248 -3.46 3.64 33.02
C GLU A 248 -2.59 3.72 31.76
N SER A 249 -1.28 3.94 31.94
CA SER A 249 -0.32 3.88 30.84
C SER A 249 -0.29 2.49 30.20
N SER A 250 -0.29 1.41 30.99
CA SER A 250 -0.37 0.04 30.47
C SER A 250 -1.55 -0.14 29.51
N ILE A 251 -2.77 0.26 29.92
CA ILE A 251 -3.98 0.20 29.06
C ILE A 251 -3.81 1.05 27.81
N LEU A 252 -3.29 2.28 27.93
CA LEU A 252 -3.05 3.17 26.79
C LEU A 252 -2.12 2.51 25.76
N TYR A 253 -1.01 1.91 26.18
CA TYR A 253 -0.08 1.22 25.30
C TYR A 253 -0.68 -0.03 24.67
N CYS A 254 -1.45 -0.83 25.41
CA CYS A 254 -2.20 -1.96 24.85
C CYS A 254 -3.22 -1.52 23.78
N GLN A 255 -3.95 -0.41 24.01
CA GLN A 255 -4.91 0.12 23.03
C GLN A 255 -4.23 0.61 21.75
N ARG A 256 -3.05 1.24 21.87
CA ARG A 256 -2.22 1.62 20.71
C ARG A 256 -1.79 0.38 19.92
N ALA A 257 -1.30 -0.65 20.60
CA ALA A 257 -0.93 -1.91 19.98
C ALA A 257 -2.13 -2.57 19.26
N ASP A 258 -3.31 -2.61 19.91
CA ASP A 258 -4.55 -3.16 19.32
C ASP A 258 -4.96 -2.44 18.02
N LYS A 259 -4.89 -1.09 18.01
CA LYS A 259 -5.16 -0.29 16.80
C LYS A 259 -4.23 -0.67 15.64
N MET A 260 -2.95 -0.88 15.92
CA MET A 260 -1.97 -1.26 14.90
C MET A 260 -2.19 -2.71 14.43
N LEU A 261 -2.40 -3.65 15.35
CA LEU A 261 -2.65 -5.06 15.02
C LEU A 261 -3.92 -5.23 14.17
N ARG A 262 -4.97 -4.44 14.40
CA ARG A 262 -6.20 -4.45 13.57
C ARG A 262 -5.96 -3.95 12.15
N SER A 263 -5.01 -3.04 11.94
CA SER A 263 -4.64 -2.55 10.60
C SER A 263 -3.85 -3.58 9.78
N ILE A 264 -3.29 -4.61 10.43
CA ILE A 264 -2.58 -5.70 9.75
C ILE A 264 -3.64 -6.71 9.30
N GLY A 265 -3.91 -6.80 7.99
CA GLY A 265 -4.99 -7.65 7.45
C GLY A 265 -4.74 -9.17 7.57
N GLU A 266 -3.48 -9.59 7.61
CA GLU A 266 -3.10 -11.01 7.63
C GLU A 266 -3.25 -11.61 9.04
N ALA A 267 -3.84 -12.82 9.10
CA ALA A 267 -3.82 -13.62 10.31
C ALA A 267 -2.46 -14.33 10.43
N SER A 268 -1.76 -14.12 11.54
CA SER A 268 -0.50 -14.82 11.84
C SER A 268 -0.48 -15.30 13.30
N PRO A 269 0.25 -16.38 13.61
CA PRO A 269 0.43 -16.83 14.98
C PRO A 269 1.00 -15.74 15.91
N GLN A 270 1.90 -14.89 15.41
CA GLN A 270 2.48 -13.77 16.16
C GLN A 270 1.43 -12.73 16.50
N LYS A 271 0.58 -12.35 15.53
CA LYS A 271 -0.52 -11.42 15.77
C LYS A 271 -1.51 -11.97 16.79
N ALA A 272 -1.82 -13.27 16.73
CA ALA A 272 -2.66 -13.92 17.73
C ALA A 272 -2.03 -13.86 19.12
N ALA A 273 -0.75 -14.22 19.24
CA ALA A 273 -0.01 -14.13 20.51
C ALA A 273 0.02 -12.71 21.09
N PHE A 274 0.21 -11.68 20.27
CA PHE A 274 0.19 -10.28 20.73
C PHE A 274 -1.22 -9.83 21.14
N THR A 275 -2.25 -10.33 20.46
CA THR A 275 -3.65 -10.08 20.85
C THR A 275 -3.97 -10.73 22.19
N GLU A 276 -3.43 -11.91 22.47
CA GLU A 276 -3.58 -12.58 23.75
C GLU A 276 -2.81 -11.86 24.87
N TRP A 277 -1.56 -11.46 24.61
CA TRP A 277 -0.78 -10.66 25.57
C TRP A 277 -1.50 -9.35 25.93
N LEU A 278 -1.95 -8.58 24.93
CA LEU A 278 -2.62 -7.30 25.19
C LEU A 278 -3.95 -7.48 25.93
N THR A 279 -4.73 -8.53 25.63
CA THR A 279 -6.02 -8.75 26.31
C THR A 279 -5.80 -9.19 27.75
N SER A 280 -4.81 -10.03 28.02
CA SER A 280 -4.39 -10.38 29.37
C SER A 280 -3.94 -9.16 30.18
N ARG A 281 -3.11 -8.30 29.58
CA ARG A 281 -2.58 -7.09 30.25
C ARG A 281 -3.64 -6.05 30.51
N ILE A 282 -4.58 -5.84 29.58
CA ILE A 282 -5.74 -4.96 29.82
C ILE A 282 -6.61 -5.50 30.95
N SER A 283 -6.88 -6.81 30.98
CA SER A 283 -7.65 -7.45 32.04
C SER A 283 -7.02 -7.21 33.42
N GLU A 284 -5.72 -7.50 33.55
CA GLU A 284 -4.95 -7.27 34.76
C GLU A 284 -4.91 -5.80 35.18
N SER A 285 -4.71 -4.89 34.22
CA SER A 285 -4.65 -3.46 34.51
C SER A 285 -6.00 -2.93 35.00
N PHE A 286 -7.12 -3.35 34.38
CA PHE A 286 -8.45 -2.99 34.88
C PHE A 286 -8.76 -3.58 36.25
N TYR A 287 -8.33 -4.82 36.52
CA TYR A 287 -8.49 -5.44 37.82
C TYR A 287 -7.78 -4.63 38.91
N ASN A 288 -6.51 -4.24 38.68
CA ASN A 288 -5.75 -3.45 39.65
C ASN A 288 -6.28 -2.02 39.82
N LEU A 289 -6.97 -1.46 38.81
CA LEU A 289 -7.72 -0.20 38.93
C LEU A 289 -9.09 -0.35 39.62
N GLY A 290 -9.46 -1.55 40.09
CA GLY A 290 -10.77 -1.83 40.70
C GLY A 290 -11.93 -1.86 39.70
N LYS A 291 -11.67 -1.80 38.39
CA LYS A 291 -12.69 -1.80 37.31
C LYS A 291 -13.07 -3.24 36.93
N LEU A 292 -13.69 -3.96 37.87
CA LEU A 292 -13.90 -5.41 37.81
C LEU A 292 -14.72 -5.88 36.59
N ASP A 293 -15.76 -5.14 36.19
CA ASP A 293 -16.57 -5.53 35.02
C ASP A 293 -15.78 -5.39 33.72
N SER A 294 -14.93 -4.36 33.62
CA SER A 294 -14.02 -4.20 32.49
C SER A 294 -12.99 -5.33 32.47
N ALA A 295 -12.39 -5.65 33.61
CA ALA A 295 -11.47 -6.78 33.74
C ALA A 295 -12.12 -8.10 33.26
N LEU A 296 -13.35 -8.38 33.74
CA LEU A 296 -14.09 -9.59 33.39
C LEU A 296 -14.34 -9.70 31.88
N ILE A 297 -14.74 -8.60 31.22
CA ILE A 297 -14.96 -8.58 29.77
C ILE A 297 -13.70 -9.03 29.01
N TYR A 298 -12.53 -8.53 29.41
CA TYR A 298 -11.27 -8.86 28.75
C TYR A 298 -10.79 -10.29 29.10
N ALA A 299 -10.97 -10.75 30.34
CA ALA A 299 -10.68 -12.14 30.73
C ALA A 299 -11.57 -13.15 29.97
N THR A 300 -12.88 -12.88 29.83
CA THR A 300 -13.78 -13.74 29.03
C THR A 300 -13.43 -13.69 27.54
N LYS A 301 -13.01 -12.53 27.02
CA LYS A 301 -12.51 -12.42 25.64
C LYS A 301 -11.27 -13.30 25.43
N GLN A 302 -10.35 -13.30 26.38
CA GLN A 302 -9.13 -14.13 26.36
C GLN A 302 -9.48 -15.62 26.43
N GLU A 303 -10.44 -16.02 27.27
CA GLU A 303 -10.90 -17.42 27.38
C GLU A 303 -11.38 -17.97 26.03
N ARG A 304 -12.12 -17.18 25.25
CA ARG A 304 -12.60 -17.56 23.90
C ARG A 304 -11.46 -17.74 22.90
N GLN A 305 -10.35 -17.01 23.07
CA GLN A 305 -9.16 -17.15 22.23
C GLN A 305 -8.38 -18.41 22.60
N ILE A 306 -8.15 -18.63 23.89
CA ILE A 306 -7.42 -19.79 24.42
C ILE A 306 -8.12 -21.10 24.02
N LYS A 307 -9.47 -21.15 24.02
CA LYS A 307 -10.23 -22.33 23.55
C LYS A 307 -9.91 -22.72 22.10
N LYS A 308 -9.43 -21.79 21.27
CA LYS A 308 -9.01 -22.07 19.89
C LYS A 308 -7.57 -22.58 19.80
N THR A 309 -6.69 -22.12 20.68
CA THR A 309 -5.25 -22.46 20.66
C THR A 309 -4.92 -23.70 21.49
N GLY A 310 -5.65 -23.95 22.56
CA GLY A 310 -5.45 -25.09 23.46
C GLY A 310 -4.24 -24.97 24.39
N ASP A 311 -3.66 -23.77 24.56
CA ASP A 311 -2.46 -23.56 25.38
C ASP A 311 -2.78 -23.69 26.89
N PRO A 312 -2.27 -24.72 27.60
CA PRO A 312 -2.60 -24.98 28.99
C PRO A 312 -2.06 -23.90 29.94
N ILE A 313 -0.93 -23.27 29.62
CA ILE A 313 -0.32 -22.24 30.47
C ILE A 313 -1.15 -20.96 30.38
N ARG A 314 -1.52 -20.56 29.16
CA ARG A 314 -2.38 -19.39 28.96
C ARG A 314 -3.74 -19.59 29.60
N LYS A 315 -4.29 -20.81 29.54
CA LYS A 315 -5.51 -21.19 30.25
C LYS A 315 -5.35 -20.97 31.76
N ALA A 316 -4.28 -21.50 32.37
CA ALA A 316 -4.03 -21.34 33.80
C ALA A 316 -3.86 -19.87 34.22
N ILE A 317 -3.16 -19.06 33.43
CA ILE A 317 -3.01 -17.61 33.68
C ILE A 317 -4.38 -16.92 33.68
N ASN A 318 -5.24 -17.25 32.71
CA ASN A 318 -6.57 -16.65 32.59
C ASN A 318 -7.53 -17.15 33.67
N ASP A 319 -7.50 -18.44 34.02
CA ASP A 319 -8.30 -18.99 35.11
C ASP A 319 -7.91 -18.35 36.45
N ARG A 320 -6.61 -18.16 36.72
CA ARG A 320 -6.15 -17.40 37.90
C ARG A 320 -6.71 -15.97 37.89
N MET A 321 -6.67 -15.27 36.74
CA MET A 321 -7.21 -13.91 36.61
C MET A 321 -8.73 -13.88 36.86
N LEU A 322 -9.49 -14.83 36.31
CA LEU A 322 -10.92 -14.97 36.59
C LEU A 322 -11.17 -15.22 38.09
N GLY A 323 -10.36 -16.05 38.73
CA GLY A 323 -10.38 -16.27 40.17
C GLY A 323 -10.21 -14.97 40.97
N ASP A 324 -9.22 -14.16 40.60
CA ASP A 324 -8.98 -12.84 41.21
C ASP A 324 -10.18 -11.89 41.04
N ILE A 325 -10.75 -11.84 39.83
CA ILE A 325 -11.90 -10.99 39.51
C ILE A 325 -13.14 -11.43 40.30
N TYR A 326 -13.50 -12.72 40.30
CA TYR A 326 -14.67 -13.22 41.03
C TYR A 326 -14.51 -13.03 42.54
N ARG A 327 -13.31 -13.25 43.08
CA ARG A 327 -13.01 -12.99 44.49
C ARG A 327 -13.26 -11.53 44.84
N ALA A 328 -12.80 -10.60 44.00
CA ALA A 328 -13.02 -9.17 44.20
C ALA A 328 -14.49 -8.76 44.03
N LYS A 329 -15.28 -9.49 43.24
CA LYS A 329 -16.73 -9.32 43.12
C LYS A 329 -17.54 -9.96 44.27
N GLY A 330 -16.88 -10.73 45.15
CA GLY A 330 -17.50 -11.41 46.29
C GLY A 330 -18.02 -12.82 46.00
N ASP A 331 -17.89 -13.32 44.78
CA ASP A 331 -18.26 -14.69 44.42
C ASP A 331 -17.10 -15.64 44.75
N LEU A 332 -17.03 -16.04 46.02
CA LEU A 332 -15.93 -16.85 46.54
C LEU A 332 -15.94 -18.29 46.00
N GLU A 333 -17.11 -18.83 45.67
CA GLU A 333 -17.24 -20.19 45.13
C GLU A 333 -16.72 -20.24 43.69
N ALA A 334 -17.16 -19.32 42.84
CA ALA A 334 -16.64 -19.21 41.47
C ALA A 334 -15.13 -18.93 41.49
N ALA A 335 -14.67 -18.05 42.40
CA ALA A 335 -13.26 -17.75 42.55
C ALA A 335 -12.43 -18.99 42.88
N LEU A 336 -12.85 -19.77 43.88
CA LEU A 336 -12.17 -21.01 44.28
C LEU A 336 -12.09 -22.00 43.12
N GLY A 337 -13.21 -22.24 42.43
CA GLY A 337 -13.25 -23.16 41.29
C GLY A 337 -12.34 -22.72 40.13
N HIS A 338 -12.14 -21.42 39.93
CA HIS A 338 -11.18 -20.90 38.96
C HIS A 338 -9.72 -21.05 39.42
N TYR A 339 -9.41 -20.81 40.70
CA TYR A 339 -8.07 -21.05 41.22
C TYR A 339 -7.68 -22.53 41.17
N GLU A 340 -8.61 -23.45 41.46
CA GLU A 340 -8.40 -24.89 41.35
C GLU A 340 -8.09 -25.30 39.91
N LYS A 341 -8.86 -24.81 38.93
CA LYS A 341 -8.59 -25.02 37.50
C LYS A 341 -7.23 -24.46 37.06
N ALA A 342 -6.79 -23.36 37.66
CA ALA A 342 -5.47 -22.77 37.37
C ALA A 342 -4.30 -23.55 37.97
N ILE A 343 -4.56 -24.45 38.91
CA ILE A 343 -3.56 -25.34 39.52
C ILE A 343 -3.59 -26.72 38.83
N GLU A 344 -4.77 -27.17 38.42
CA GLU A 344 -4.96 -28.44 37.73
C GLU A 344 -4.39 -28.42 36.30
N ASN A 345 -3.70 -29.49 35.90
CA ASN A 345 -3.23 -29.71 34.52
C ASN A 345 -2.16 -28.71 34.00
N VAL A 346 -1.37 -28.08 34.88
CA VAL A 346 -0.27 -27.19 34.48
C VAL A 346 1.09 -27.87 34.68
N PRO A 347 2.03 -27.82 33.71
CA PRO A 347 3.36 -28.43 33.86
C PRO A 347 4.10 -27.93 35.12
N GLY A 348 4.90 -28.77 35.78
CA GLY A 348 5.54 -28.43 37.07
C GLY A 348 6.41 -27.16 37.07
N TRP A 349 6.87 -26.70 35.91
CA TRP A 349 7.59 -25.44 35.76
C TRP A 349 6.73 -24.17 35.86
N SER A 350 5.40 -24.29 35.91
CA SER A 350 4.43 -23.19 36.03
C SER A 350 4.24 -22.66 37.46
N GLY A 351 5.24 -22.88 38.32
CA GLY A 351 5.21 -22.58 39.74
C GLY A 351 4.73 -21.16 40.12
N PRO A 352 5.10 -20.07 39.39
CA PRO A 352 4.61 -18.74 39.73
C PRO A 352 3.09 -18.59 39.61
N ILE A 353 2.45 -19.26 38.64
CA ILE A 353 0.99 -19.23 38.45
C ILE A 353 0.32 -19.96 39.61
N ILE A 354 0.84 -21.14 39.97
CA ILE A 354 0.35 -21.94 41.09
C ILE A 354 0.46 -21.14 42.40
N ALA A 355 1.61 -20.50 42.65
CA ALA A 355 1.82 -19.68 43.84
C ALA A 355 0.84 -18.49 43.89
N LYS A 356 0.61 -17.77 42.79
CA LYS A 356 -0.40 -16.69 42.73
C LYS A 356 -1.82 -17.21 42.99
N SER A 357 -2.20 -18.36 42.43
CA SER A 357 -3.50 -18.98 42.70
C SER A 357 -3.67 -19.37 44.17
N LYS A 358 -2.62 -19.91 44.81
CA LYS A 358 -2.63 -20.20 46.25
C LYS A 358 -2.79 -18.96 47.12
N ILE A 359 -2.19 -17.83 46.72
CA ILE A 359 -2.45 -16.53 47.39
C ILE A 359 -3.93 -16.15 47.29
N GLY A 360 -4.53 -16.33 46.11
CA GLY A 360 -5.97 -16.14 45.90
C GLY A 360 -6.83 -16.98 46.84
N ILE A 361 -6.52 -18.28 46.94
CA ILE A 361 -7.17 -19.22 47.86
C ILE A 361 -6.97 -18.79 49.33
N ALA A 362 -5.76 -18.38 49.71
CA ALA A 362 -5.47 -17.87 51.04
C ALA A 362 -6.34 -16.67 51.41
N LYS A 363 -6.52 -15.72 50.47
CA LYS A 363 -7.41 -14.56 50.65
C LYS A 363 -8.89 -14.95 50.78
N ILE A 364 -9.33 -16.03 50.13
CA ILE A 364 -10.70 -16.57 50.32
C ILE A 364 -10.87 -17.09 51.75
N TYR A 365 -9.96 -17.94 52.22
CA TYR A 365 -10.02 -18.47 53.59
C TYR A 365 -9.90 -17.37 54.65
N GLN A 366 -9.06 -16.35 54.39
CA GLN A 366 -8.96 -15.17 55.25
C GLN A 366 -10.31 -14.43 55.36
N ALA A 367 -11.00 -14.21 54.24
CA ALA A 367 -12.31 -13.57 54.22
C ALA A 367 -13.39 -14.38 54.96
N GLN A 368 -13.22 -15.70 55.03
CA GLN A 368 -14.06 -16.62 55.79
C GLN A 368 -13.66 -16.74 57.28
N ASN A 369 -12.70 -15.93 57.74
CA ASN A 369 -12.10 -16.01 59.09
C ASN A 369 -11.43 -17.36 59.41
N GLN A 370 -11.04 -18.14 58.39
CA GLN A 370 -10.33 -19.40 58.54
C GLN A 370 -8.82 -19.17 58.42
N PHE A 371 -8.22 -18.61 59.48
CA PHE A 371 -6.83 -18.13 59.44
C PHE A 371 -5.78 -19.24 59.33
N GLY A 372 -6.04 -20.45 59.87
CA GLY A 372 -5.12 -21.58 59.77
C GLY A 372 -4.89 -22.04 58.32
N PRO A 373 -5.96 -22.45 57.59
CA PRO A 373 -5.88 -22.77 56.17
C PRO A 373 -5.34 -21.60 55.32
N ALA A 374 -5.79 -20.37 55.59
CA ALA A 374 -5.28 -19.19 54.89
C ALA A 374 -3.76 -19.05 55.02
N LEU A 375 -3.23 -19.17 56.26
CA LEU A 375 -1.80 -19.09 56.52
C LEU A 375 -1.03 -20.21 55.81
N LYS A 376 -1.56 -21.43 55.81
CA LYS A 376 -0.95 -22.56 55.09
C LYS A 376 -0.76 -22.24 53.59
N TYR A 377 -1.82 -21.83 52.89
CA TYR A 377 -1.73 -21.53 51.46
C TYR A 377 -0.82 -20.33 51.17
N ALA A 378 -0.86 -19.28 52.01
CA ALA A 378 0.02 -18.12 51.87
C ALA A 378 1.50 -18.50 52.07
N LEU A 379 1.81 -19.38 53.02
CA LEU A 379 3.16 -19.88 53.26
C LEU A 379 3.65 -20.80 52.15
N GLU A 380 2.79 -21.65 51.59
CA GLU A 380 3.17 -22.46 50.42
C GLU A 380 3.59 -21.59 49.23
N ALA A 381 2.88 -20.49 48.97
CA ALA A 381 3.25 -19.52 47.95
C ALA A 381 4.56 -18.78 48.32
N MET A 382 4.70 -18.32 49.57
CA MET A 382 5.91 -17.66 50.05
C MET A 382 7.15 -18.56 49.91
N HIS A 383 7.06 -19.81 50.35
CA HIS A 383 8.14 -20.78 50.24
C HIS A 383 8.48 -21.08 48.77
N PHE A 384 7.50 -21.09 47.88
CA PHE A 384 7.80 -21.19 46.45
C PHE A 384 8.67 -20.02 45.99
N TYR A 385 8.28 -18.77 46.28
CA TYR A 385 9.06 -17.61 45.86
C TYR A 385 10.46 -17.59 46.47
N GLN A 386 10.60 -17.88 47.76
CA GLN A 386 11.90 -17.89 48.44
C GLN A 386 12.87 -18.96 47.91
N ASN A 387 12.37 -20.12 47.46
CA ASN A 387 13.21 -21.26 47.07
C ASN A 387 13.42 -21.38 45.55
N ASN A 388 12.72 -20.60 44.72
CA ASN A 388 12.72 -20.78 43.26
C ASN A 388 13.10 -19.50 42.50
N GLN A 389 14.05 -18.72 43.05
CA GLN A 389 14.47 -17.45 42.45
C GLN A 389 14.92 -17.59 40.99
N THR A 390 15.83 -18.54 40.71
CA THR A 390 16.31 -18.83 39.35
C THR A 390 15.17 -19.14 38.38
N GLN A 391 14.19 -19.93 38.83
CA GLN A 391 13.05 -20.30 37.99
C GLN A 391 12.16 -19.10 37.65
N ILE A 392 11.94 -18.20 38.60
CA ILE A 392 11.13 -17.00 38.38
C ILE A 392 11.88 -16.03 37.46
N GLN A 393 13.17 -15.83 37.70
CA GLN A 393 13.97 -14.92 36.88
C GLN A 393 14.15 -15.41 35.45
N SER A 394 14.25 -16.72 35.22
CA SER A 394 14.29 -17.29 33.86
C SER A 394 12.98 -17.11 33.10
N TRP A 395 11.88 -16.75 33.76
CA TRP A 395 10.63 -16.33 33.11
C TRP A 395 10.60 -14.84 32.77
N GLY A 396 11.66 -14.10 33.12
CA GLY A 396 11.70 -12.65 32.98
C GLY A 396 11.00 -11.91 34.12
N GLU A 397 10.73 -12.58 35.25
CA GLU A 397 10.00 -12.00 36.39
C GLU A 397 10.94 -11.79 37.58
N ASN A 398 10.56 -10.93 38.52
CA ASN A 398 11.38 -10.64 39.70
C ASN A 398 10.77 -11.26 40.97
N THR A 399 11.56 -12.11 41.64
CA THR A 399 11.14 -12.81 42.87
C THR A 399 10.86 -11.86 44.02
N ASP A 400 11.68 -10.82 44.19
CA ASP A 400 11.54 -9.87 45.30
C ASP A 400 10.21 -9.13 45.24
N THR A 401 9.69 -8.88 44.03
CA THR A 401 8.37 -8.28 43.83
C THR A 401 7.27 -9.17 44.39
N TYR A 402 7.31 -10.47 44.08
CA TYR A 402 6.32 -11.41 44.61
C TYR A 402 6.42 -11.58 46.13
N ILE A 403 7.64 -11.64 46.68
CA ILE A 403 7.85 -11.71 48.13
C ILE A 403 7.33 -10.43 48.80
N ALA A 404 7.64 -9.26 48.24
CA ALA A 404 7.19 -7.97 48.75
C ALA A 404 5.66 -7.83 48.77
N GLU A 405 4.97 -8.36 47.75
CA GLU A 405 3.51 -8.35 47.61
C GLU A 405 2.79 -9.32 48.55
N VAL A 406 3.31 -10.53 48.74
CA VAL A 406 2.67 -11.56 49.58
C VAL A 406 3.00 -11.41 51.07
N SER A 407 4.15 -10.82 51.41
CA SER A 407 4.59 -10.65 52.80
C SER A 407 3.58 -9.96 53.72
N PRO A 408 2.86 -8.88 53.32
CA PRO A 408 1.84 -8.27 54.16
C PRO A 408 0.68 -9.21 54.51
N LEU A 409 0.24 -10.05 53.57
CA LEU A 409 -0.80 -11.06 53.81
C LEU A 409 -0.31 -12.09 54.83
N VAL A 410 0.92 -12.60 54.65
CA VAL A 410 1.53 -13.55 55.58
C VAL A 410 1.68 -12.94 56.97
N ALA A 411 2.10 -11.68 57.06
CA ALA A 411 2.23 -10.96 58.33
C ALA A 411 0.88 -10.83 59.05
N GLU A 412 -0.17 -10.41 58.34
CA GLU A 412 -1.51 -10.30 58.89
C GLU A 412 -2.03 -11.65 59.41
N LEU A 413 -1.86 -12.71 58.63
CA LEU A 413 -2.27 -14.06 59.02
C LEU A 413 -1.48 -14.59 60.22
N TYR A 414 -0.18 -14.28 60.33
CA TYR A 414 0.59 -14.59 61.53
C TYR A 414 0.10 -13.82 62.76
N MET A 415 -0.28 -12.55 62.59
CA MET A 415 -0.87 -11.77 63.69
C MET A 415 -2.19 -12.40 64.16
N LYS A 416 -3.07 -12.80 63.22
CA LYS A 416 -4.35 -13.46 63.53
C LYS A 416 -4.21 -14.85 64.15
N THR A 417 -3.09 -15.53 63.90
CA THR A 417 -2.78 -16.86 64.47
C THR A 417 -1.91 -16.79 65.74
N GLY A 418 -1.69 -15.59 66.30
CA GLY A 418 -0.99 -15.41 67.58
C GLY A 418 0.53 -15.48 67.50
N LYS A 419 1.14 -15.17 66.35
CA LYS A 419 2.60 -15.16 66.13
C LYS A 419 3.10 -13.77 65.72
N PRO A 420 3.09 -12.78 66.63
CA PRO A 420 3.44 -11.40 66.31
C PRO A 420 4.90 -11.22 65.86
N ASP A 421 5.84 -12.00 66.39
CA ASP A 421 7.26 -11.91 65.99
C ASP A 421 7.45 -12.30 64.51
N SER A 422 6.78 -13.38 64.08
CA SER A 422 6.77 -13.78 62.67
C SER A 422 6.08 -12.73 61.81
N ALA A 423 4.98 -12.14 62.29
CA ALA A 423 4.30 -11.06 61.58
C ALA A 423 5.22 -9.86 61.36
N TYR A 424 5.96 -9.44 62.39
CA TYR A 424 6.93 -8.35 62.32
C TYR A 424 8.05 -8.66 61.32
N HIS A 425 8.60 -9.88 61.35
CA HIS A 425 9.63 -10.31 60.39
C HIS A 425 9.17 -10.15 58.92
N PHE A 426 7.97 -10.66 58.58
CA PHE A 426 7.45 -10.54 57.21
C PHE A 426 7.10 -9.10 56.83
N LEU A 427 6.65 -8.28 57.79
CA LEU A 427 6.43 -6.86 57.53
C LEU A 427 7.74 -6.13 57.21
N GLN A 428 8.81 -6.38 58.00
CA GLN A 428 10.14 -5.83 57.72
C GLN A 428 10.69 -6.29 56.37
N LEU A 429 10.49 -7.57 56.03
CA LEU A 429 10.89 -8.10 54.73
C LEU A 429 10.18 -7.37 53.57
N SER A 430 8.86 -7.14 53.69
CA SER A 430 8.10 -6.37 52.69
C SER A 430 8.66 -4.96 52.52
N ILE A 431 8.94 -4.26 53.63
CA ILE A 431 9.48 -2.90 53.61
C ILE A 431 10.85 -2.88 52.94
N ALA A 432 11.78 -3.75 53.36
CA ALA A 432 13.14 -3.80 52.82
C ALA A 432 13.15 -4.06 51.31
N LEU A 433 12.32 -4.99 50.84
CA LEU A 433 12.21 -5.29 49.40
C LEU A 433 11.53 -4.16 48.63
N LYS A 434 10.49 -3.52 49.19
CA LYS A 434 9.87 -2.34 48.57
C LYS A 434 10.81 -1.15 48.49
N ASP A 435 11.65 -0.93 49.49
CA ASP A 435 12.67 0.12 49.44
C ASP A 435 13.72 -0.18 48.36
N SER A 436 14.12 -1.44 48.21
CA SER A 436 15.00 -1.85 47.11
C SER A 436 14.35 -1.60 45.74
N LEU A 437 13.11 -2.06 45.55
CA LEU A 437 12.40 -2.02 44.27
C LEU A 437 11.89 -0.62 43.87
N TYR A 438 11.38 0.13 44.84
CA TYR A 438 10.57 1.34 44.67
C TYR A 438 11.08 2.52 45.50
N ASN A 439 12.38 2.63 45.78
CA ASN A 439 12.92 3.83 46.42
C ASN A 439 12.61 5.10 45.60
N ARG A 440 12.73 6.24 46.28
CA ARG A 440 12.46 7.57 45.75
C ARG A 440 13.17 7.86 44.42
N ASP A 441 14.41 7.40 44.27
CA ASP A 441 15.19 7.65 43.04
C ASP A 441 14.66 6.83 41.87
N ARG A 442 14.33 5.55 42.07
CA ARG A 442 13.71 4.69 41.05
C ARG A 442 12.36 5.23 40.60
N ILE A 443 11.49 5.63 41.54
CA ILE A 443 10.20 6.25 41.21
C ILE A 443 10.41 7.53 40.40
N ARG A 444 11.33 8.40 40.82
CA ARG A 444 11.63 9.66 40.11
C ARG A 444 12.16 9.42 38.70
N GLN A 445 13.06 8.46 38.52
CA GLN A 445 13.60 8.08 37.21
C GLN A 445 12.47 7.60 36.29
N PHE A 446 11.61 6.69 36.77
CA PHE A 446 10.47 6.18 36.02
C PHE A 446 9.53 7.31 35.60
N GLN A 447 9.12 8.18 36.54
CA GLN A 447 8.24 9.32 36.24
C GLN A 447 8.86 10.28 35.22
N THR A 448 10.17 10.52 35.29
CA THR A 448 10.89 11.36 34.33
C THR A 448 10.86 10.73 32.92
N LEU A 449 11.11 9.42 32.81
CA LEU A 449 11.05 8.70 31.54
C LEU A 449 9.64 8.71 30.95
N SER A 450 8.62 8.39 31.75
CA SER A 450 7.21 8.40 31.31
C SER A 450 6.74 9.80 30.90
N PHE A 451 7.16 10.84 31.63
CA PHE A 451 6.87 12.23 31.27
C PHE A 451 7.53 12.63 29.95
N ASN A 452 8.83 12.33 29.78
CA ASN A 452 9.56 12.64 28.55
C ASN A 452 8.98 11.92 27.34
N GLU A 453 8.58 10.66 27.47
CA GLU A 453 7.89 9.94 26.40
C GLU A 453 6.51 10.54 26.12
N SER A 454 5.73 10.92 27.15
CA SER A 454 4.46 11.61 26.93
C SER A 454 4.62 12.93 26.15
N LEU A 455 5.63 13.72 26.50
CA LEU A 455 5.99 14.95 25.81
C LEU A 455 6.42 14.68 24.36
N ARG A 456 7.29 13.70 24.13
CA ARG A 456 7.73 13.27 22.79
C ARG A 456 6.53 12.90 21.91
N ARG A 457 5.55 12.16 22.45
CA ARG A 457 4.33 11.80 21.72
C ARG A 457 3.50 13.02 21.36
N GLN A 458 3.30 13.96 22.29
CA GLN A 458 2.55 15.18 22.05
C GLN A 458 3.20 16.01 20.95
N GLN A 459 4.53 16.12 20.94
CA GLN A 459 5.29 16.77 19.88
C GLN A 459 5.11 16.08 18.52
N LEU A 460 5.18 14.74 18.47
CA LEU A 460 4.95 13.98 17.24
C LEU A 460 3.51 14.14 16.71
N GLU A 461 2.52 14.18 17.59
CA GLU A 461 1.12 14.40 17.20
C GLU A 461 0.92 15.82 16.67
N GLN A 462 1.52 16.82 17.32
CA GLN A 462 1.50 18.21 16.88
C GLN A 462 2.17 18.37 15.51
N GLN A 463 3.36 17.80 15.32
CA GLN A 463 4.06 17.79 14.03
C GLN A 463 3.21 17.11 12.93
N LYS A 464 2.52 16.01 13.24
CA LYS A 464 1.60 15.36 12.28
C LYS A 464 0.41 16.26 11.90
N LYS A 465 -0.16 16.98 12.86
CA LYS A 465 -1.25 17.94 12.61
C LYS A 465 -0.77 19.08 11.73
N GLU A 466 0.40 19.65 12.03
CA GLU A 466 1.03 20.72 11.25
C GLU A 466 1.36 20.26 9.82
N ALA A 467 1.97 19.07 9.66
CA ALA A 467 2.26 18.51 8.34
C ALA A 467 0.99 18.27 7.51
N ARG A 468 -0.08 17.77 8.14
CA ARG A 468 -1.38 17.61 7.49
C ARG A 468 -1.96 18.97 7.06
N GLN A 469 -1.89 19.97 7.92
CA GLN A 469 -2.37 21.32 7.58
C GLN A 469 -1.55 21.94 6.45
N GLN A 470 -0.23 21.76 6.45
CA GLN A 470 0.63 22.19 5.34
C GLN A 470 0.26 21.49 4.03
N PHE A 471 -0.01 20.18 4.07
CA PHE A 471 -0.47 19.43 2.90
C PHE A 471 -1.81 19.94 2.39
N GLU A 472 -2.80 20.13 3.27
CA GLU A 472 -4.11 20.68 2.93
C GLU A 472 -3.98 22.09 2.33
N ASN A 473 -3.10 22.94 2.88
CA ASN A 473 -2.81 24.26 2.33
C ASN A 473 -2.17 24.19 0.95
N ARG A 474 -1.20 23.30 0.73
CA ARG A 474 -0.59 23.08 -0.59
C ARG A 474 -1.63 22.63 -1.63
N MET A 475 -2.52 21.70 -1.25
CA MET A 475 -3.60 21.25 -2.14
C MET A 475 -4.57 22.38 -2.49
N LYS A 476 -4.92 23.25 -1.53
CA LYS A 476 -5.73 24.45 -1.80
C LYS A 476 -5.04 25.40 -2.76
N ILE A 477 -3.74 25.67 -2.58
CA ILE A 477 -2.96 26.53 -3.48
C ILE A 477 -2.89 25.95 -4.89
N PHE A 478 -2.60 24.66 -5.03
CA PHE A 478 -2.60 24.01 -6.35
C PHE A 478 -3.98 24.04 -7.01
N GLY A 479 -5.05 23.84 -6.23
CA GLY A 479 -6.42 24.01 -6.71
C GLY A 479 -6.69 25.42 -7.25
N LEU A 480 -6.30 26.46 -6.51
CA LEU A 480 -6.46 27.86 -6.93
C LEU A 480 -5.66 28.17 -8.21
N ILE A 481 -4.41 27.71 -8.30
CA ILE A 481 -3.58 27.89 -9.50
C ILE A 481 -4.23 27.19 -10.71
N ALA A 482 -4.74 25.98 -10.55
CA ALA A 482 -5.43 25.27 -11.63
C ALA A 482 -6.66 26.02 -12.12
N VAL A 483 -7.46 26.60 -11.22
CA VAL A 483 -8.61 27.46 -11.60
C VAL A 483 -8.14 28.71 -12.34
N LEU A 484 -7.08 29.39 -11.87
CA LEU A 484 -6.53 30.57 -12.53
C LEU A 484 -5.99 30.26 -13.94
N ILE A 485 -5.30 29.13 -14.10
CA ILE A 485 -4.81 28.68 -15.41
C ILE A 485 -5.98 28.36 -16.34
N ALA A 486 -7.02 27.67 -15.86
CA ALA A 486 -8.21 27.37 -16.65
C ALA A 486 -8.92 28.66 -17.09
N ALA A 487 -9.06 29.64 -16.19
CA ALA A 487 -9.61 30.96 -16.50
C ALA A 487 -8.76 31.72 -17.53
N LEU A 488 -7.43 31.68 -17.41
CA LEU A 488 -6.51 32.30 -18.35
C LEU A 488 -6.59 31.64 -19.73
N LEU A 489 -6.59 30.31 -19.81
CA LEU A 489 -6.74 29.58 -21.07
C LEU A 489 -8.09 29.87 -21.73
N PHE A 490 -9.16 29.94 -20.93
CA PHE A 490 -10.48 30.33 -21.41
C PHE A 490 -10.49 31.76 -21.96
N ALA A 491 -9.86 32.71 -21.26
CA ALA A 491 -9.73 34.08 -21.74
C ALA A 491 -8.93 34.17 -23.05
N ILE A 492 -7.81 33.45 -23.15
CA ILE A 492 -7.01 33.37 -24.39
C ILE A 492 -7.82 32.77 -25.53
N PHE A 493 -8.55 31.69 -25.28
CA PHE A 493 -9.44 31.07 -26.26
C PHE A 493 -10.50 32.06 -26.77
N GLN A 494 -11.15 32.79 -25.87
CA GLN A 494 -12.14 33.82 -26.24
C GLN A 494 -11.53 34.95 -27.07
N ILE A 495 -10.33 35.43 -26.73
CA ILE A 495 -9.62 36.46 -27.49
C ILE A 495 -9.30 35.96 -28.91
N ARG A 496 -8.79 34.73 -29.05
CA ARG A 496 -8.47 34.15 -30.36
C ARG A 496 -9.72 33.97 -31.22
N ASN A 497 -10.79 33.47 -30.63
CA ASN A 497 -12.08 33.30 -31.29
C ASN A 497 -12.64 34.65 -31.76
N ASN A 498 -12.58 35.69 -30.92
CA ASN A 498 -13.06 37.01 -31.30
C ASN A 498 -12.23 37.65 -32.43
N LYS A 499 -10.89 37.50 -32.40
CA LYS A 499 -10.01 37.95 -33.50
C LYS A 499 -10.30 37.20 -34.80
N GLN A 500 -10.57 35.90 -34.75
CA GLN A 500 -10.97 35.12 -35.94
C GLN A 500 -12.30 35.62 -36.49
N LYS A 501 -13.30 35.86 -35.64
CA LYS A 501 -14.59 36.44 -36.04
C LYS A 501 -14.42 37.81 -36.70
N GLN A 502 -13.57 38.67 -36.14
CA GLN A 502 -13.30 39.99 -36.72
C GLN A 502 -12.63 39.90 -38.10
N ARG A 503 -11.65 39.00 -38.28
CA ARG A 503 -11.03 38.76 -39.59
C ARG A 503 -12.03 38.22 -40.61
N ALA A 504 -12.87 37.26 -40.22
CA ALA A 504 -13.92 36.72 -41.07
C ALA A 504 -14.93 37.80 -41.48
N ASN A 505 -15.35 38.66 -40.55
CA ASN A 505 -16.25 39.77 -40.84
C ASN A 505 -15.63 40.81 -41.78
N ASN A 506 -14.36 41.16 -41.60
CA ASN A 506 -13.66 42.08 -42.49
C ASN A 506 -13.55 41.50 -43.91
N LEU A 507 -13.11 40.25 -44.05
CA LEU A 507 -13.03 39.57 -45.35
C LEU A 507 -14.41 39.46 -46.01
N LEU A 508 -15.45 39.13 -45.24
CA LEU A 508 -16.82 39.08 -45.73
C LEU A 508 -17.29 40.46 -46.23
N GLY A 509 -16.91 41.54 -45.53
CA GLY A 509 -17.15 42.92 -45.96
C GLY A 509 -16.45 43.24 -47.29
N GLU A 510 -15.18 42.89 -47.41
CA GLU A 510 -14.40 43.09 -48.66
C GLU A 510 -14.99 42.30 -49.83
N GLN A 511 -15.33 41.02 -49.63
CA GLN A 511 -15.97 40.19 -50.66
C GLN A 511 -17.32 40.75 -51.09
N LYS A 512 -18.11 41.26 -50.14
CA LYS A 512 -19.40 41.90 -50.44
C LYS A 512 -19.20 43.16 -51.29
N SER A 513 -18.28 44.04 -50.93
CA SER A 513 -17.99 45.26 -51.70
C SER A 513 -17.44 44.95 -53.10
N ALA A 514 -16.56 43.94 -53.23
CA ALA A 514 -16.08 43.49 -54.53
C ALA A 514 -17.22 42.96 -55.40
N LEU A 515 -18.09 42.12 -54.83
CA LEU A 515 -19.27 41.59 -55.52
C LEU A 515 -20.23 42.69 -55.98
N GLU A 516 -20.51 43.68 -55.12
CA GLU A 516 -21.34 44.84 -55.47
C GLU A 516 -20.75 45.64 -56.64
N ARG A 517 -19.41 45.83 -56.66
CA ARG A 517 -18.72 46.50 -57.76
C ARG A 517 -18.79 45.71 -59.06
N THR A 518 -18.52 44.41 -59.03
CA THR A 518 -18.63 43.54 -60.22
C THR A 518 -20.06 43.53 -60.77
N LEU A 519 -21.07 43.53 -59.90
CA LEU A 519 -22.47 43.65 -60.32
C LEU A 519 -22.76 45.01 -60.99
N GLN A 520 -22.19 46.10 -60.48
CA GLN A 520 -22.32 47.42 -61.10
C GLN A 520 -21.65 47.49 -62.48
N GLU A 521 -20.41 47.00 -62.59
CA GLU A 521 -19.65 46.96 -63.84
C GLU A 521 -20.35 46.08 -64.88
N LEU A 522 -20.91 44.94 -64.48
CA LEU A 522 -21.70 44.09 -65.36
C LEU A 522 -22.92 44.83 -65.92
N LYS A 523 -23.68 45.54 -65.06
CA LYS A 523 -24.84 46.33 -65.51
C LYS A 523 -24.45 47.47 -66.45
N ALA A 524 -23.36 48.17 -66.17
CA ALA A 524 -22.85 49.24 -67.02
C ALA A 524 -22.42 48.70 -68.41
N THR A 525 -21.70 47.58 -68.42
CA THR A 525 -21.25 46.91 -69.65
C THR A 525 -22.44 46.47 -70.51
N GLN A 526 -23.47 45.91 -69.89
CA GLN A 526 -24.70 45.52 -70.59
C GLN A 526 -25.41 46.73 -71.22
N SER A 527 -25.49 47.85 -70.51
CA SER A 527 -26.09 49.09 -71.04
C SER A 527 -25.31 49.64 -72.24
N GLN A 528 -23.97 49.59 -72.19
CA GLN A 528 -23.12 50.05 -73.27
C GLN A 528 -23.26 49.17 -74.53
N LEU A 529 -23.34 47.85 -74.37
CA LEU A 529 -23.60 46.91 -75.47
C LEU A 529 -24.92 47.23 -76.19
N ILE A 530 -26.01 47.44 -75.42
CA ILE A 530 -27.32 47.81 -75.98
C ILE A 530 -27.24 49.13 -76.77
N GLN A 531 -26.49 50.12 -76.29
CA GLN A 531 -26.32 51.40 -77.00
C GLN A 531 -25.48 51.25 -78.28
N SER A 532 -24.43 50.44 -78.24
CA SER A 532 -23.59 50.15 -79.42
C SER A 532 -24.39 49.46 -80.52
N GLU A 533 -25.28 48.53 -80.16
CA GLU A 533 -26.14 47.83 -81.11
C GLU A 533 -27.14 48.79 -81.80
N LYS A 534 -27.74 49.72 -81.04
CA LYS A 534 -28.61 50.77 -81.60
C LYS A 534 -27.88 51.69 -82.59
N LEU A 535 -26.65 52.08 -82.28
CA LEU A 535 -25.86 52.96 -83.13
C LEU A 535 -25.44 52.27 -84.44
N ALA A 536 -25.09 50.99 -84.39
CA ALA A 536 -24.78 50.20 -85.58
C ALA A 536 -25.99 50.12 -86.53
N SER A 537 -27.17 49.83 -86.00
CA SER A 537 -28.42 49.80 -86.77
C SER A 537 -28.79 51.15 -87.39
N LEU A 538 -28.56 52.26 -86.68
CA LEU A 538 -28.80 53.62 -87.21
C LEU A 538 -27.84 53.98 -88.35
N GLY A 539 -26.59 53.53 -88.27
CA GLY A 539 -25.57 53.75 -89.31
C GLY A 539 -25.92 53.09 -90.63
N GLU A 540 -26.41 51.85 -90.59
CA GLU A 540 -26.82 51.10 -91.79
C GLU A 540 -27.99 51.78 -92.52
N LEU A 541 -28.98 52.27 -91.77
CA LEU A 541 -30.14 52.97 -92.34
C LEU A 541 -29.74 54.29 -93.04
N THR A 542 -28.82 55.05 -92.44
CA THR A 542 -28.40 56.38 -92.94
C THR A 542 -27.65 56.28 -94.27
N ALA A 543 -26.84 55.24 -94.46
CA ALA A 543 -26.09 55.02 -95.70
C ALA A 543 -27.01 54.68 -96.90
N GLY A 544 -28.03 53.86 -96.69
CA GLY A 544 -29.02 53.54 -97.74
C GLY A 544 -29.81 54.77 -98.21
N ILE A 545 -30.17 55.64 -97.25
CA ILE A 545 -30.88 56.90 -97.50
C ILE A 545 -30.08 57.85 -98.41
N ALA A 546 -28.79 58.05 -98.13
CA ALA A 546 -27.95 58.96 -98.91
C ALA A 546 -27.84 58.53 -100.38
N HIS A 547 -27.73 57.22 -100.61
CA HIS A 547 -27.59 56.65 -101.95
C HIS A 547 -28.86 56.84 -102.81
N GLU A 548 -30.05 56.80 -102.21
CA GLU A 548 -31.30 57.00 -102.95
C GLU A 548 -31.53 58.46 -103.36
N ILE A 549 -31.07 59.43 -102.55
CA ILE A 549 -31.17 60.87 -102.86
C ILE A 549 -30.14 61.28 -103.93
N GLN A 550 -28.96 60.69 -103.92
CA GLN A 550 -27.88 61.09 -104.83
C GLN A 550 -28.24 60.84 -106.30
N ASN A 551 -28.95 59.74 -106.58
CA ASN A 551 -29.34 59.35 -107.93
C ASN A 551 -30.13 60.46 -108.68
N PRO A 552 -31.27 60.97 -108.17
CA PRO A 552 -31.98 62.06 -108.84
C PRO A 552 -31.19 63.37 -108.90
N LEU A 553 -30.34 63.67 -107.91
CA LEU A 553 -29.51 64.89 -107.95
C LEU A 553 -28.48 64.86 -109.09
N ASN A 554 -27.87 63.70 -109.36
CA ASN A 554 -26.95 63.57 -110.48
C ASN A 554 -27.64 63.86 -111.82
N PHE A 555 -28.89 63.42 -112.01
CA PHE A 555 -29.65 63.76 -113.21
C PHE A 555 -29.96 65.26 -113.29
N VAL A 556 -30.34 65.89 -112.17
CA VAL A 556 -30.57 67.35 -112.12
C VAL A 556 -29.33 68.12 -112.57
N ASN A 557 -28.16 67.77 -112.03
CA ASN A 557 -26.92 68.46 -112.36
C ASN A 557 -26.55 68.28 -113.84
N ASN A 558 -26.56 67.04 -114.34
CA ASN A 558 -26.17 66.76 -115.73
C ASN A 558 -27.07 67.48 -116.76
N PHE A 559 -28.39 67.47 -116.54
CA PHE A 559 -29.30 68.20 -117.44
C PHE A 559 -29.18 69.72 -117.29
N SER A 560 -28.80 70.22 -116.10
CA SER A 560 -28.55 71.65 -115.89
C SER A 560 -27.29 72.11 -116.61
N GLU A 561 -26.24 71.31 -116.60
CA GLU A 561 -24.99 71.59 -117.31
C GLU A 561 -25.22 71.59 -118.82
N LEU A 562 -25.88 70.55 -119.35
CA LEU A 562 -26.25 70.50 -120.78
C LEU A 562 -27.18 71.66 -121.18
N SER A 563 -28.04 72.13 -120.28
CA SER A 563 -28.88 73.32 -120.52
C SER A 563 -28.05 74.60 -120.62
N LEU A 564 -26.96 74.73 -119.85
CA LEU A 564 -26.08 75.89 -119.94
C LEU A 564 -25.35 75.91 -121.28
N ASP A 565 -24.83 74.76 -121.72
CA ASP A 565 -24.17 74.63 -123.02
C ASP A 565 -25.13 75.01 -124.16
N LEU A 566 -26.35 74.45 -124.16
CA LEU A 566 -27.39 74.79 -125.14
C LEU A 566 -27.78 76.28 -125.11
N ALA A 567 -27.76 76.92 -123.93
CA ALA A 567 -28.05 78.35 -123.81
C ALA A 567 -26.92 79.23 -124.34
N GLU A 568 -25.67 78.78 -124.21
CA GLU A 568 -24.51 79.47 -124.76
C GLU A 568 -24.50 79.36 -126.29
N GLU A 569 -24.76 78.18 -126.85
CA GLU A 569 -24.96 77.99 -128.30
C GLU A 569 -26.11 78.86 -128.83
N LEU A 570 -27.20 78.96 -128.07
CA LEU A 570 -28.33 79.82 -128.44
C LEU A 570 -27.96 81.31 -128.45
N LYS A 571 -27.08 81.74 -127.54
CA LYS A 571 -26.58 83.11 -127.48
C LYS A 571 -25.65 83.41 -128.66
N GLU A 572 -24.76 82.49 -129.01
CA GLU A 572 -23.85 82.66 -130.15
C GLU A 572 -24.62 82.77 -131.47
N GLU A 573 -25.65 81.96 -131.67
CA GLU A 573 -26.45 82.00 -132.91
C GLU A 573 -27.25 83.31 -133.03
N LEU A 574 -27.67 83.91 -131.91
CA LEU A 574 -28.35 85.22 -131.88
C LEU A 574 -27.48 86.39 -132.38
N GLU A 575 -26.15 86.26 -132.35
CA GLU A 575 -25.22 87.33 -132.73
C GLU A 575 -24.80 87.30 -134.23
N LYS A 576 -25.19 86.29 -134.99
CA LYS A 576 -24.84 86.16 -136.42
C LYS A 576 -25.82 86.91 -137.33
N ASP A 577 -25.34 87.54 -138.40
CA ASP A 577 -26.17 88.10 -139.49
C ASP A 577 -25.76 87.53 -140.86
N PRO A 578 -26.65 86.81 -141.58
CA PRO A 578 -28.03 86.49 -141.19
C PRO A 578 -28.11 85.33 -140.21
N LEU A 579 -28.99 85.46 -139.20
CA LEU A 579 -29.32 84.40 -138.22
C LEU A 579 -29.90 83.14 -138.87
N ASP A 580 -29.55 81.96 -138.34
CA ASP A 580 -30.28 80.72 -138.60
C ASP A 580 -31.45 80.53 -137.61
N LYS A 581 -32.67 80.72 -138.12
CA LYS A 581 -33.89 80.61 -137.31
C LYS A 581 -34.30 79.16 -137.01
N GLU A 582 -33.83 78.17 -137.76
CA GLU A 582 -34.16 76.76 -137.46
C GLU A 582 -33.34 76.27 -136.27
N LEU A 583 -32.03 76.51 -136.27
CA LEU A 583 -31.14 76.12 -135.17
C LEU A 583 -31.56 76.76 -133.83
N LEU A 584 -31.96 78.03 -133.85
CA LEU A 584 -32.44 78.74 -132.66
C LEU A 584 -33.69 78.09 -132.05
N LYS A 585 -34.57 77.55 -132.90
CA LYS A 585 -35.80 76.88 -132.48
C LYS A 585 -35.53 75.48 -131.91
N GLU A 586 -34.54 74.77 -132.46
CA GLU A 586 -34.06 73.48 -131.96
C GLU A 586 -33.41 73.64 -130.58
N LEU A 587 -32.45 74.55 -130.43
CA LEU A 587 -31.76 74.83 -129.17
C LEU A 587 -32.73 75.27 -128.06
N MET A 588 -33.72 76.11 -128.38
CA MET A 588 -34.82 76.44 -127.44
C MET A 588 -35.64 75.22 -127.04
N GLY A 589 -35.91 74.31 -127.98
CA GLY A 589 -36.64 73.08 -127.75
C GLY A 589 -35.91 72.14 -126.79
N ASP A 590 -34.61 71.95 -126.98
CA ASP A 590 -33.78 71.08 -126.16
C ASP A 590 -33.55 71.63 -124.75
N LEU A 591 -33.35 72.95 -124.62
CA LEU A 591 -33.35 73.64 -123.33
C LEU A 591 -34.64 73.40 -122.54
N PHE A 592 -35.79 73.49 -123.21
CA PHE A 592 -37.07 73.23 -122.58
C PHE A 592 -37.21 71.76 -122.15
N ALA A 593 -36.75 70.82 -122.98
CA ALA A 593 -36.75 69.40 -122.65
C ALA A 593 -35.84 69.10 -121.43
N ASN A 594 -34.64 69.66 -121.38
CA ASN A 594 -33.75 69.51 -120.23
C ASN A 594 -34.36 70.13 -118.96
N GLN A 595 -34.98 71.30 -119.06
CA GLN A 595 -35.67 71.91 -117.92
C GLN A 595 -36.81 71.03 -117.38
N GLN A 596 -37.53 70.33 -118.25
CA GLN A 596 -38.53 69.34 -117.82
C GLN A 596 -37.89 68.15 -117.08
N LYS A 597 -36.74 67.65 -117.54
CA LYS A 597 -36.01 66.56 -116.87
C LYS A 597 -35.47 66.99 -115.52
N ILE A 598 -34.86 68.17 -115.42
CA ILE A 598 -34.40 68.77 -114.17
C ILE A 598 -35.56 68.83 -113.16
N ASN A 599 -36.72 69.35 -113.59
CA ASN A 599 -37.89 69.45 -112.71
C ASN A 599 -38.39 68.06 -112.26
N HIS A 600 -38.44 67.07 -113.17
CA HIS A 600 -38.84 65.71 -112.83
C HIS A 600 -37.92 65.06 -111.78
N HIS A 601 -36.61 65.11 -112.00
CA HIS A 601 -35.65 64.52 -111.10
C HIS A 601 -35.53 65.30 -109.78
N GLY A 602 -35.65 66.63 -109.80
CA GLY A 602 -35.73 67.46 -108.59
C GLY A 602 -36.94 67.12 -107.72
N LYS A 603 -38.12 66.94 -108.33
CA LYS A 603 -39.33 66.47 -107.60
C LYS A 603 -39.14 65.07 -107.02
N ARG A 604 -38.46 64.16 -107.72
CA ARG A 604 -38.15 62.82 -107.21
C ARG A 604 -37.22 62.87 -105.99
N ALA A 605 -36.16 63.67 -106.03
CA ALA A 605 -35.29 63.88 -104.86
C ALA A 605 -36.09 64.42 -103.66
N SER A 606 -36.97 65.41 -103.89
CA SER A 606 -37.84 65.95 -102.84
C SER A 606 -38.84 64.93 -102.28
N GLY A 607 -39.37 64.03 -103.12
CA GLY A 607 -40.24 62.93 -102.70
C GLY A 607 -39.55 61.94 -101.76
N ILE A 608 -38.28 61.59 -102.05
CA ILE A 608 -37.45 60.71 -101.22
C ILE A 608 -37.21 61.34 -99.83
N VAL A 609 -36.83 62.63 -99.78
CA VAL A 609 -36.61 63.36 -98.52
C VAL A 609 -37.89 63.46 -97.69
N SER A 610 -39.04 63.71 -98.31
CA SER A 610 -40.32 63.77 -97.61
C SER A 610 -40.72 62.43 -96.99
N GLY A 611 -40.52 61.31 -97.71
CA GLY A 611 -40.78 59.96 -97.19
C GLY A 611 -39.94 59.64 -95.95
N MET A 612 -38.69 60.06 -95.92
CA MET A 612 -37.77 59.84 -94.79
C MET A 612 -38.17 60.61 -93.53
N LEU A 613 -38.61 61.87 -93.66
CA LEU A 613 -39.07 62.68 -92.53
C LEU A 613 -40.35 62.12 -91.90
N GLN A 614 -41.16 61.38 -92.66
CA GLN A 614 -42.36 60.73 -92.16
C GLN A 614 -42.06 59.46 -91.34
N HIS A 615 -41.00 58.71 -91.70
CA HIS A 615 -40.54 57.54 -90.94
C HIS A 615 -39.70 57.89 -89.71
N ALA A 616 -39.06 59.06 -89.66
CA ALA A 616 -38.27 59.49 -88.49
C ALA A 616 -39.10 60.02 -87.29
N ARG A 617 -40.43 60.11 -87.42
CA ARG A 617 -41.34 60.66 -86.38
C ARG A 617 -42.29 59.63 -85.74
N THR A 618 -42.21 58.37 -86.14
CA THR A 618 -42.83 57.21 -85.47
C THR A 618 -41.74 56.38 -84.82
#